data_AF-A0A841JMK0-F1
#
_entry.id   AF-A0A841JMK0-F1
#
_cell.length_a   1.000
_cell.length_b   1.000
_cell.length_c   1.000
_cell.angle_alpha   90.00
_cell.angle_beta   90.00
_cell.angle_gamma   90.00
#
_symmetry.space_group_name_H-M   'P 1'
#
loop_
_entity.id
_entity.type
_entity.pdbx_description
1 polymer ?
#
loop_
_entity_poly.entity_id
_entity_poly.type
_entity_poly.pdbx_seq_one_letter_code
_entity_poly.pdbx_strand_id
1 'polypeptide(L)'
;MEQEYPYLRIGTAYYKIVQKPLASGDRMTLLLPWSVECIKQDHGKSYLSGIPKYDGFCFVPSHLHYQRFIGNFYSRYHPFLHIPKIGQPERTLAYLGHIFGDQLEYGLDYLKILLEMPMQMLPILCLVSTERNTGKTTFLNLLKAVFGDNMTINTKEDFRSNFNAEWAHKVIIGVDETFLERREDSERLKNLRTATFYKSEAKGQDRQEIEFFGKFILCSNNEDNFVLVDPGETRYWIRKIPVLEKED
;
A
#
# COMPACT_ATOMS: atom_id res chain seq x y z
N MET A 1 19.02 22.78 22.85
CA MET A 1 19.03 22.04 21.57
C MET A 1 18.79 20.59 21.92
N GLU A 2 17.57 20.08 21.69
CA GLU A 2 17.30 18.65 21.88
C GLU A 2 18.25 17.87 20.96
N GLN A 3 19.06 17.00 21.56
CA GLN A 3 19.98 16.16 20.80
C GLN A 3 19.11 15.14 20.07
N GLU A 4 18.84 15.40 18.79
CA GLU A 4 18.05 14.50 17.96
C GLU A 4 18.87 13.24 17.71
N TYR A 5 18.58 12.18 18.47
CA TYR A 5 19.28 10.91 18.33
C TYR A 5 18.81 10.22 17.04
N PRO A 6 19.71 9.90 16.09
CA PRO A 6 19.31 9.17 14.88
C PRO A 6 19.02 7.68 15.17
N TYR A 7 19.14 7.26 16.44
CA TYR A 7 18.93 5.89 16.87
C TYR A 7 17.66 5.76 17.67
N LEU A 8 16.98 4.63 17.53
CA LEU A 8 15.81 4.25 18.30
C LEU A 8 16.02 2.85 18.86
N ARG A 9 15.57 2.60 20.09
CA ARG A 9 15.40 1.24 20.60
C ARG A 9 13.93 0.88 20.50
N ILE A 10 13.61 -0.16 19.75
CA ILE A 10 12.23 -0.63 19.58
C ILE A 10 12.19 -2.08 20.04
N GLY A 11 11.43 -2.33 21.11
CA GLY A 11 11.48 -3.57 21.88
C GLY A 11 12.89 -3.84 22.43
N THR A 12 13.48 -4.95 21.99
CA THR A 12 14.83 -5.39 22.39
C THR A 12 15.92 -5.01 21.39
N ALA A 13 15.56 -4.48 20.22
CA ALA A 13 16.49 -4.19 19.13
C ALA A 13 16.75 -2.68 18.97
N TYR A 14 17.91 -2.35 18.39
CA TYR A 14 18.29 -0.98 18.06
C TYR A 14 18.19 -0.77 16.55
N TYR A 15 17.80 0.45 16.19
CA TYR A 15 17.60 0.88 14.83
C TYR A 15 18.23 2.25 14.61
N LYS A 16 18.57 2.56 13.37
CA LYS A 16 19.07 3.86 12.93
C LYS A 16 18.17 4.42 11.84
N ILE A 17 17.76 5.67 11.98
CA ILE A 17 17.13 6.45 10.92
C ILE A 17 18.24 6.92 9.97
N VAL A 18 18.15 6.51 8.72
CA VAL A 18 19.17 6.78 7.69
C VAL A 18 18.53 7.51 6.51
N GLN A 19 19.21 8.55 6.02
CA GLN A 19 18.88 9.20 4.75
C GLN A 19 19.71 8.57 3.64
N LYS A 20 19.12 7.60 2.92
CA LYS A 20 19.81 6.92 1.82
C LYS A 20 19.65 7.73 0.53
N PRO A 21 20.73 8.09 -0.16
CA PRO A 21 20.65 8.79 -1.45
C PRO A 21 20.09 7.86 -2.53
N LEU A 22 19.29 8.41 -3.43
CA LEU A 22 18.76 7.75 -4.62
C LEU A 22 19.50 8.22 -5.87
N ALA A 23 19.46 7.43 -6.94
CA ALA A 23 20.08 7.78 -8.23
C ALA A 23 19.48 9.04 -8.86
N SER A 24 18.26 9.42 -8.49
CA SER A 24 17.61 10.68 -8.90
C SER A 24 18.24 11.93 -8.28
N GLY A 25 19.09 11.78 -7.26
CA GLY A 25 19.59 12.87 -6.42
C GLY A 25 18.74 13.12 -5.16
N ASP A 26 17.56 12.50 -5.05
CA ASP A 26 16.71 12.58 -3.86
C ASP A 26 17.25 11.73 -2.70
N ARG A 27 16.63 11.86 -1.52
CA ARG A 27 16.93 11.06 -0.34
C ARG A 27 15.69 10.31 0.14
N MET A 28 15.86 9.04 0.49
CA MET A 28 14.83 8.23 1.15
C MET A 28 15.17 8.02 2.62
N THR A 29 14.19 8.16 3.50
CA THR A 29 14.34 7.87 4.93
C THR A 29 14.09 6.39 5.19
N LEU A 30 15.05 5.70 5.80
CA LEU A 30 14.96 4.27 6.15
C LEU A 30 15.20 4.08 7.65
N LEU A 31 14.52 3.09 8.24
CA LEU A 31 14.80 2.60 9.57
C LEU A 31 15.54 1.26 9.45
N LEU A 32 16.84 1.24 9.71
CA LEU A 32 17.68 0.06 9.56
C LEU A 32 18.01 -0.56 10.92
N PRO A 33 17.98 -1.91 11.05
CA PRO A 33 18.56 -2.57 12.21
C PRO A 33 20.01 -2.14 12.40
N TRP A 34 20.39 -1.88 13.65
CA TRP A 34 21.74 -1.41 13.96
C TRP A 34 22.31 -2.15 15.18
N SER A 35 23.58 -2.55 15.10
CA SER A 35 24.24 -3.23 16.21
C SER A 35 24.45 -2.28 17.38
N VAL A 36 24.11 -2.75 18.57
CA VAL A 36 24.37 -2.00 19.81
C VAL A 36 25.87 -1.87 20.08
N GLU A 37 26.69 -2.82 19.66
CA GLU A 37 28.16 -2.77 19.72
C GLU A 37 28.71 -1.63 18.87
N CYS A 38 28.22 -1.46 17.64
CA CYS A 38 28.61 -0.33 16.79
C CYS A 38 28.25 1.00 17.44
N ILE A 39 27.05 1.13 18.02
CA ILE A 39 26.66 2.37 18.74
C ILE A 39 27.62 2.65 19.90
N LYS A 40 27.98 1.62 20.68
CA LYS A 40 28.94 1.76 21.80
C LYS A 40 30.34 2.15 21.32
N GLN A 41 30.79 1.62 20.18
CA GLN A 41 32.09 1.95 19.59
C GLN A 41 32.12 3.38 19.05
N ASP A 42 31.04 3.81 18.39
CA ASP A 42 30.93 5.13 17.78
C ASP A 42 30.76 6.26 18.81
N HIS A 43 29.96 6.02 19.86
CA HIS A 43 29.50 7.07 20.78
C HIS A 43 29.78 6.80 22.27
N GLY A 44 30.28 5.61 22.62
CA GLY A 44 30.48 5.19 24.01
C GLY A 44 29.24 4.55 24.67
N LYS A 45 29.45 3.83 25.78
CA LYS A 45 28.38 3.08 26.48
C LYS A 45 27.30 3.96 27.08
N SER A 46 27.66 5.15 27.57
CA SER A 46 26.71 6.10 28.18
C SER A 46 25.71 6.63 27.17
N TYR A 47 26.03 6.66 25.88
CA TYR A 47 25.13 7.13 24.82
C TYR A 47 23.81 6.33 24.75
N LEU A 48 23.85 5.04 25.11
CA LEU A 48 22.68 4.16 25.07
C LEU A 48 21.55 4.59 26.02
N SER A 49 21.84 5.32 27.09
CA SER A 49 20.80 5.75 28.03
C SER A 49 19.92 6.86 27.46
N GLY A 50 20.45 7.67 26.54
CA GLY A 50 19.75 8.76 25.87
C GLY A 50 18.90 8.32 24.67
N ILE A 51 19.12 7.12 24.14
CA ILE A 51 18.37 6.60 22.98
C ILE A 51 16.89 6.42 23.36
N PRO A 52 15.95 7.05 22.62
CA PRO A 52 14.52 6.87 22.82
C PRO A 52 14.09 5.41 22.72
N LYS A 53 13.16 4.99 23.60
CA LYS A 53 12.72 3.60 23.74
C LYS A 53 11.24 3.48 23.45
N TYR A 54 10.90 2.49 22.65
CA TYR A 54 9.54 2.16 22.23
C TYR A 54 9.29 0.67 22.44
N ASP A 55 8.05 0.30 22.71
CA ASP A 55 7.65 -1.07 23.05
C ASP A 55 7.64 -1.98 21.82
N GLY A 56 7.33 -1.43 20.65
CA GLY A 56 7.27 -2.20 19.41
C GLY A 56 6.88 -1.39 18.19
N PHE A 57 6.55 -2.11 17.13
CA PHE A 57 6.01 -1.54 15.90
C PHE A 57 4.49 -1.63 15.86
N CYS A 58 3.84 -0.66 15.22
CA CYS A 58 2.42 -0.70 14.90
C CYS A 58 2.15 -0.28 13.44
N PHE A 59 0.93 -0.54 12.99
CA PHE A 59 0.44 -0.17 11.66
C PHE A 59 -0.96 0.43 11.80
N VAL A 60 -1.03 1.68 12.25
CA VAL A 60 -2.30 2.42 12.31
C VAL A 60 -2.37 3.30 11.06
N PRO A 61 -3.26 2.99 10.10
CA PRO A 61 -3.30 3.72 8.85
C PRO A 61 -4.02 5.06 9.02
N SER A 62 -3.33 6.15 8.68
CA SER A 62 -3.92 7.48 8.58
C SER A 62 -3.06 8.35 7.66
N HIS A 63 -3.61 8.74 6.51
CA HIS A 63 -2.91 9.61 5.58
C HIS A 63 -2.93 11.08 6.07
N LEU A 64 -4.11 11.57 6.47
CA LEU A 64 -4.31 12.98 6.82
C LEU A 64 -3.94 13.33 8.27
N HIS A 65 -3.94 12.34 9.17
CA HIS A 65 -3.58 12.51 10.57
C HIS A 65 -2.43 11.58 10.95
N TYR A 66 -1.46 11.48 10.04
CA TYR A 66 -0.29 10.64 10.20
C TYR A 66 0.47 10.93 11.49
N GLN A 67 0.79 9.87 12.24
CA GLN A 67 1.65 9.94 13.42
C GLN A 67 2.75 8.88 13.33
N ARG A 68 4.01 9.32 13.43
CA ARG A 68 5.16 8.40 13.45
C ARG A 68 5.21 7.58 14.73
N PHE A 69 4.75 8.15 15.83
CA PHE A 69 4.72 7.52 17.15
C PHE A 69 3.29 7.54 17.68
N ILE A 70 2.79 6.39 18.12
CA ILE A 70 1.44 6.24 18.66
C ILE A 70 1.57 5.58 20.03
N GLY A 71 1.41 6.38 21.09
CA GLY A 71 1.85 6.00 22.43
C GLY A 71 3.34 5.64 22.42
N ASN A 72 3.68 4.46 22.95
CA ASN A 72 5.06 3.94 22.96
C ASN A 72 5.40 3.08 21.73
N PHE A 73 4.65 3.16 20.64
CA PHE A 73 4.90 2.35 19.43
C PHE A 73 5.40 3.19 18.27
N TYR A 74 6.30 2.60 17.49
CA TYR A 74 6.77 3.17 16.22
C TYR A 74 5.85 2.72 15.07
N SER A 75 5.23 3.67 14.38
CA SER A 75 4.38 3.38 13.22
C SER A 75 5.23 3.08 11.98
N ARG A 76 5.04 1.88 11.42
CA ARG A 76 5.60 1.47 10.12
C ARG A 76 4.72 1.90 8.93
N TYR A 77 3.61 2.58 9.20
CA TYR A 77 2.86 3.27 8.16
C TYR A 77 3.68 4.43 7.57
N HIS A 78 3.51 4.70 6.27
CA HIS A 78 4.27 5.73 5.57
C HIS A 78 3.49 7.05 5.56
N PRO A 79 4.15 8.20 5.80
CA PRO A 79 3.50 9.50 5.73
C PRO A 79 2.96 9.76 4.32
N PHE A 80 1.83 10.45 4.24
CA PHE A 80 1.33 10.96 2.98
C PHE A 80 2.16 12.19 2.58
N LEU A 81 2.73 12.18 1.37
CA LEU A 81 3.72 13.18 0.94
C LEU A 81 3.11 14.37 0.19
N HIS A 82 1.83 14.29 -0.18
CA HIS A 82 1.15 15.32 -0.96
C HIS A 82 0.40 16.31 -0.08
N ILE A 83 0.42 17.58 -0.47
CA ILE A 83 -0.31 18.66 0.20
C ILE A 83 -1.58 18.95 -0.61
N PRO A 84 -2.78 18.85 0.00
CA PRO A 84 -4.03 19.17 -0.68
C PRO A 84 -4.03 20.63 -1.16
N LYS A 85 -4.50 20.85 -2.39
CA LYS A 85 -4.66 22.18 -2.97
C LYS A 85 -6.00 22.29 -3.67
N ILE A 86 -6.71 23.39 -3.41
CA ILE A 86 -7.96 23.71 -4.12
C ILE A 86 -7.62 23.96 -5.60
N GLY A 87 -8.38 23.33 -6.49
CA GLY A 87 -8.24 23.49 -7.94
C GLY A 87 -9.10 22.51 -8.71
N GLN A 88 -9.05 22.61 -10.04
CA GLN A 88 -9.70 21.69 -10.96
C GLN A 88 -8.62 20.93 -11.73
N PRO A 89 -8.31 19.67 -11.36
CA PRO A 89 -7.29 18.89 -12.05
C PRO A 89 -7.87 18.30 -13.34
N GLU A 90 -8.15 19.16 -14.33
CA GLU A 90 -8.89 18.83 -15.56
C GLU A 90 -8.35 17.57 -16.26
N ARG A 91 -7.04 17.46 -16.46
CA ARG A 91 -6.42 16.29 -17.12
C ARG A 91 -6.62 15.00 -16.33
N THR A 92 -6.46 15.06 -15.01
CA THR A 92 -6.68 13.91 -14.13
C THR A 92 -8.16 13.56 -14.09
N LEU A 93 -9.06 14.53 -14.02
CA LEU A 93 -10.51 14.30 -14.05
C LEU A 93 -10.98 13.70 -15.38
N ALA A 94 -10.46 14.19 -16.51
CA ALA A 94 -10.75 13.62 -17.82
C ALA A 94 -10.28 12.17 -17.91
N TYR A 95 -9.07 11.88 -17.43
CA TYR A 95 -8.53 10.53 -17.37
C TYR A 95 -9.32 9.61 -16.42
N LEU A 96 -9.69 10.07 -15.24
CA LEU A 96 -10.58 9.31 -14.34
C LEU A 96 -11.97 9.13 -14.96
N GLY A 97 -12.46 10.10 -15.72
CA GLY A 97 -13.67 10.00 -16.52
C GLY A 97 -13.58 8.90 -17.59
N HIS A 98 -12.41 8.69 -18.19
CA HIS A 98 -12.18 7.54 -19.08
C HIS A 98 -12.24 6.20 -18.33
N ILE A 99 -11.60 6.11 -17.17
CA ILE A 99 -11.56 4.86 -16.37
C ILE A 99 -12.95 4.49 -15.80
N PHE A 100 -13.64 5.47 -15.21
CA PHE A 100 -14.89 5.23 -14.51
C PHE A 100 -16.13 5.49 -15.37
N GLY A 101 -16.00 6.19 -16.51
CA GLY A 101 -17.09 6.49 -17.42
C GLY A 101 -18.24 7.23 -16.74
N ASP A 102 -19.44 6.69 -16.92
CA ASP A 102 -20.69 7.10 -16.28
C ASP A 102 -20.67 7.02 -14.74
N GLN A 103 -19.70 6.30 -14.18
CA GLN A 103 -19.55 6.10 -12.74
C GLN A 103 -18.42 6.96 -12.13
N LEU A 104 -18.04 8.07 -12.78
CA LEU A 104 -16.97 8.96 -12.32
C LEU A 104 -17.12 9.37 -10.85
N GLU A 105 -18.31 9.79 -10.43
CA GLU A 105 -18.56 10.20 -9.04
C GLU A 105 -18.24 9.08 -8.04
N TYR A 106 -18.66 7.84 -8.32
CA TYR A 106 -18.31 6.69 -7.48
C TYR A 106 -16.79 6.41 -7.48
N GLY A 107 -16.11 6.68 -8.59
CA GLY A 107 -14.66 6.57 -8.69
C GLY A 107 -13.96 7.61 -7.82
N LEU A 108 -14.44 8.84 -7.82
CA LEU A 108 -13.92 9.92 -6.97
C LEU A 108 -14.16 9.61 -5.49
N ASP A 109 -15.34 9.11 -5.13
CA ASP A 109 -15.64 8.65 -3.77
C ASP A 109 -14.73 7.50 -3.35
N TYR A 110 -14.49 6.52 -4.22
CA TYR A 110 -13.55 5.41 -3.95
C TYR A 110 -12.15 5.94 -3.60
N LEU A 111 -11.62 6.86 -4.40
CA LEU A 111 -10.30 7.48 -4.18
C LEU A 111 -10.26 8.33 -2.91
N LYS A 112 -11.34 9.07 -2.62
CA LYS A 112 -11.48 9.86 -1.40
C LYS A 112 -11.51 8.97 -0.16
N ILE A 113 -12.25 7.86 -0.19
CA ILE A 113 -12.31 6.90 0.92
C ILE A 113 -10.94 6.28 1.17
N LEU A 114 -10.18 5.94 0.11
CA LEU A 114 -8.80 5.45 0.26
C LEU A 114 -7.91 6.45 1.02
N LEU A 115 -8.07 7.75 0.76
CA LEU A 115 -7.30 8.81 1.40
C LEU A 115 -7.77 9.12 2.83
N GLU A 116 -9.07 9.37 3.01
CA GLU A 116 -9.63 9.89 4.27
C GLU A 116 -9.93 8.78 5.29
N MET A 117 -10.29 7.59 4.81
CA MET A 117 -10.76 6.48 5.63
C MET A 117 -10.08 5.17 5.21
N PRO A 118 -8.76 5.03 5.38
CA PRO A 118 -8.01 3.87 4.89
C PRO A 118 -8.41 2.53 5.56
N MET A 119 -9.19 2.54 6.64
CA MET A 119 -9.78 1.33 7.25
C MET A 119 -11.15 0.94 6.66
N GLN A 120 -11.81 1.85 5.93
CA GLN A 120 -13.14 1.60 5.37
C GLN A 120 -13.07 0.50 4.31
N MET A 121 -13.98 -0.48 4.42
CA MET A 121 -14.13 -1.53 3.41
C MET A 121 -14.58 -0.93 2.08
N LEU A 122 -13.95 -1.38 1.00
CA LEU A 122 -14.28 -1.02 -0.39
C LEU A 122 -14.46 -2.29 -1.24
N PRO A 123 -15.19 -2.21 -2.37
CA PRO A 123 -15.23 -3.31 -3.32
C PRO A 123 -13.84 -3.55 -3.95
N ILE A 124 -13.63 -4.77 -4.42
CA ILE A 124 -12.48 -5.12 -5.26
C ILE A 124 -12.73 -4.46 -6.62
N LEU A 125 -11.92 -3.48 -6.98
CA LEU A 125 -12.03 -2.78 -8.26
C LEU A 125 -11.32 -3.60 -9.33
N CYS A 126 -12.04 -3.99 -10.38
CA CYS A 126 -11.51 -4.76 -11.50
C CYS A 126 -11.58 -3.92 -12.77
N LEU A 127 -10.43 -3.59 -13.35
CA LEU A 127 -10.33 -2.92 -14.63
C LEU A 127 -9.98 -3.98 -15.69
N VAL A 128 -10.85 -4.18 -16.67
CA VAL A 128 -10.70 -5.22 -17.69
C VAL A 128 -10.81 -4.64 -19.09
N SER A 129 -10.01 -5.14 -20.03
CA SER A 129 -10.19 -4.86 -21.46
C SER A 129 -9.48 -5.92 -22.30
N THR A 130 -10.05 -6.36 -23.41
CA THR A 130 -9.31 -7.22 -24.37
C THR A 130 -8.23 -6.45 -25.13
N GLU A 131 -8.40 -5.14 -25.25
CA GLU A 131 -7.53 -4.27 -26.03
C GLU A 131 -6.37 -3.71 -25.20
N ARG A 132 -5.27 -3.35 -25.88
CA ARG A 132 -4.13 -2.64 -25.30
C ARG A 132 -4.37 -1.13 -25.31
N ASN A 133 -3.55 -0.38 -24.57
CA ASN A 133 -3.61 1.08 -24.52
C ASN A 133 -4.95 1.66 -23.99
N THR A 134 -5.49 1.00 -22.95
CA THR A 134 -6.73 1.41 -22.29
C THR A 134 -6.49 2.25 -21.02
N GLY A 135 -5.22 2.45 -20.65
CA GLY A 135 -4.83 3.25 -19.49
C GLY A 135 -4.87 2.53 -18.14
N LYS A 136 -5.13 1.21 -18.08
CA LYS A 136 -5.20 0.45 -16.80
C LYS A 136 -3.91 0.50 -15.98
N THR A 137 -2.76 0.26 -16.61
CA THR A 137 -1.45 0.33 -15.93
C THR A 137 -1.12 1.77 -15.51
N THR A 138 -1.50 2.77 -16.32
CA THR A 138 -1.41 4.19 -15.95
C THR A 138 -2.21 4.50 -14.67
N PHE A 139 -3.34 3.81 -14.45
CA PHE A 139 -4.17 4.00 -13.25
C PHE A 139 -3.44 3.48 -12.01
N LEU A 140 -2.87 2.27 -12.08
CA LEU A 140 -2.04 1.73 -10.99
C LEU A 140 -0.83 2.63 -10.70
N ASN A 141 -0.19 3.16 -11.74
CA ASN A 141 0.94 4.08 -11.60
C ASN A 141 0.52 5.43 -11.00
N LEU A 142 -0.64 5.97 -11.37
CA LEU A 142 -1.22 7.17 -10.76
C LEU A 142 -1.44 6.95 -9.26
N LEU A 143 -2.06 5.83 -8.88
CA LEU A 143 -2.25 5.48 -7.48
C LEU A 143 -0.92 5.27 -6.75
N LYS A 144 0.06 4.63 -7.39
CA LYS A 144 1.39 4.44 -6.80
C LYS A 144 2.09 5.78 -6.57
N ALA A 145 1.92 6.75 -7.47
CA ALA A 145 2.43 8.11 -7.31
C ALA A 145 1.73 8.87 -6.17
N VAL A 146 0.41 8.67 -5.99
CA VAL A 146 -0.37 9.30 -4.90
C VAL A 146 -0.08 8.66 -3.53
N PHE A 147 -0.17 7.34 -3.43
CA PHE A 147 -0.10 6.61 -2.15
C PHE A 147 1.32 6.15 -1.78
N GLY A 148 2.28 6.23 -2.70
CA GLY A 148 3.68 5.94 -2.45
C GLY A 148 3.90 4.55 -1.85
N ASP A 149 4.59 4.49 -0.72
CA ASP A 149 4.89 3.23 -0.02
C ASP A 149 3.70 2.62 0.72
N ASN A 150 2.54 3.28 0.78
CA ASN A 150 1.31 2.67 1.27
C ASN A 150 0.57 1.85 0.20
N MET A 151 1.09 1.81 -1.04
CA MET A 151 0.61 0.97 -2.14
C MET A 151 1.71 0.03 -2.64
N THR A 152 1.30 -1.14 -3.14
CA THR A 152 2.16 -2.04 -3.92
C THR A 152 1.47 -2.45 -5.22
N ILE A 153 2.28 -2.83 -6.22
CA ILE A 153 1.82 -3.47 -7.45
C ILE A 153 2.47 -4.84 -7.47
N ASN A 154 1.64 -5.87 -7.38
CA ASN A 154 2.04 -7.26 -7.24
C ASN A 154 1.85 -8.01 -8.56
N THR A 155 2.69 -9.02 -8.77
CA THR A 155 2.43 -10.06 -9.77
C THR A 155 1.43 -11.09 -9.24
N LYS A 156 0.93 -11.96 -10.13
CA LYS A 156 0.08 -13.11 -9.75
C LYS A 156 0.83 -14.07 -8.81
N GLU A 157 2.14 -14.21 -8.97
CA GLU A 157 2.98 -15.03 -8.10
C GLU A 157 3.08 -14.44 -6.68
N ASP A 158 3.26 -13.13 -6.55
CA ASP A 158 3.33 -12.43 -5.25
C ASP A 158 2.02 -12.56 -4.47
N PHE A 159 0.88 -12.51 -5.19
CA PHE A 159 -0.44 -12.71 -4.59
C PHE A 159 -0.62 -14.16 -4.10
N ARG A 160 -0.18 -15.15 -4.88
CA ARG A 160 -0.29 -16.58 -4.54
C ARG A 160 0.68 -17.01 -3.45
N SER A 161 1.79 -16.30 -3.29
CA SER A 161 2.80 -16.56 -2.27
C SER A 161 2.19 -16.60 -0.85
N ASN A 162 2.76 -17.50 -0.03
CA ASN A 162 2.53 -17.49 1.42
C ASN A 162 3.32 -16.37 2.11
N PHE A 163 4.44 -15.94 1.52
CA PHE A 163 5.20 -14.79 1.99
C PHE A 163 4.52 -13.51 1.49
N ASN A 164 3.77 -12.87 2.38
CA ASN A 164 2.85 -11.79 2.07
C ASN A 164 3.16 -10.50 2.85
N ALA A 165 4.14 -10.52 3.76
CA ALA A 165 4.44 -9.41 4.65
C ALA A 165 4.75 -8.09 3.90
N GLU A 166 5.22 -8.17 2.66
CA GLU A 166 5.46 -7.02 1.80
C GLU A 166 4.18 -6.23 1.48
N TRP A 167 3.07 -6.93 1.26
CA TRP A 167 1.81 -6.32 0.84
C TRP A 167 0.73 -6.32 1.92
N ALA A 168 0.86 -7.17 2.95
CA ALA A 168 -0.13 -7.34 4.02
C ALA A 168 -0.37 -6.06 4.85
N HIS A 169 0.58 -5.13 4.85
CA HIS A 169 0.50 -3.83 5.54
C HIS A 169 0.25 -2.63 4.60
N LYS A 170 -0.15 -2.89 3.34
CA LYS A 170 -0.43 -1.83 2.36
C LYS A 170 -1.92 -1.51 2.32
N VAL A 171 -2.25 -0.25 2.09
CA VAL A 171 -3.63 0.22 1.90
C VAL A 171 -4.16 -0.25 0.55
N ILE A 172 -3.31 -0.23 -0.49
CA ILE A 172 -3.69 -0.63 -1.84
C ILE A 172 -2.75 -1.75 -2.32
N ILE A 173 -3.35 -2.85 -2.76
CA ILE A 173 -2.67 -3.95 -3.43
C ILE A 173 -3.20 -3.98 -4.87
N GLY A 174 -2.44 -3.35 -5.77
CA GLY A 174 -2.66 -3.50 -7.20
C GLY A 174 -2.14 -4.86 -7.67
N VAL A 175 -2.85 -5.53 -8.56
CA VAL A 175 -2.34 -6.73 -9.24
C VAL A 175 -2.51 -6.51 -10.73
N ASP A 176 -1.41 -6.46 -11.47
CA ASP A 176 -1.43 -6.25 -12.92
C ASP A 176 -1.40 -7.59 -13.67
N GLU A 177 -1.98 -7.60 -14.87
CA GLU A 177 -2.11 -8.78 -15.74
C GLU A 177 -2.72 -10.02 -15.04
N THR A 178 -3.79 -9.83 -14.27
CA THR A 178 -4.36 -10.91 -13.47
C THR A 178 -5.09 -11.96 -14.31
N PHE A 179 -4.63 -13.21 -14.17
CA PHE A 179 -5.36 -14.43 -14.49
C PHE A 179 -5.52 -15.25 -13.21
N LEU A 180 -6.56 -14.93 -12.43
CA LEU A 180 -6.92 -15.59 -11.17
C LEU A 180 -8.04 -16.61 -11.41
N GLU A 181 -7.79 -17.51 -12.36
CA GLU A 181 -8.74 -18.54 -12.81
C GLU A 181 -8.93 -19.68 -11.78
N ARG A 182 -8.11 -19.72 -10.73
CA ARG A 182 -8.26 -20.73 -9.67
C ARG A 182 -9.35 -20.29 -8.71
N ARG A 183 -10.27 -21.20 -8.39
CA ARG A 183 -11.30 -20.96 -7.36
C ARG A 183 -10.69 -20.52 -6.03
N GLU A 184 -9.53 -21.06 -5.68
CA GLU A 184 -8.75 -20.68 -4.50
C GLU A 184 -8.36 -19.20 -4.49
N ASP A 185 -7.99 -18.63 -5.64
CA ASP A 185 -7.60 -17.22 -5.74
C ASP A 185 -8.81 -16.30 -5.52
N SER A 186 -9.96 -16.64 -6.11
CA SER A 186 -11.22 -15.92 -5.91
C SER A 186 -11.69 -15.97 -4.45
N GLU A 187 -11.68 -17.16 -3.83
CA GLU A 187 -12.03 -17.31 -2.41
C GLU A 187 -11.05 -16.55 -1.50
N ARG A 188 -9.75 -16.54 -1.81
CA ARG A 188 -8.75 -15.76 -1.07
C ARG A 188 -9.06 -14.26 -1.15
N LEU A 189 -9.37 -13.72 -2.34
CA LEU A 189 -9.76 -12.32 -2.51
C LEU A 189 -11.02 -11.96 -1.73
N LYS A 190 -12.08 -12.80 -1.82
CA LYS A 190 -13.33 -12.61 -1.09
C LYS A 190 -13.09 -12.55 0.42
N ASN A 191 -12.29 -13.48 0.94
CA ASN A 191 -11.95 -13.54 2.36
C ASN A 191 -11.15 -12.31 2.81
N LEU A 192 -10.10 -11.94 2.07
CA LEU A 192 -9.26 -10.79 2.40
C LEU A 192 -10.04 -9.48 2.37
N ARG A 193 -10.98 -9.32 1.43
CA ARG A 193 -11.81 -8.10 1.35
C ARG A 193 -12.62 -7.85 2.63
N THR A 194 -13.05 -8.91 3.32
CA THR A 194 -13.85 -8.81 4.56
C THR A 194 -13.04 -9.08 5.83
N ALA A 195 -11.76 -9.42 5.70
CA ALA A 195 -10.94 -9.79 6.84
C ALA A 195 -10.60 -8.56 7.69
N THR A 196 -10.86 -8.65 8.99
CA THR A 196 -10.32 -7.69 9.98
C THR A 196 -8.88 -8.04 10.36
N PHE A 197 -8.55 -9.33 10.36
CA PHE A 197 -7.22 -9.84 10.71
C PHE A 197 -6.69 -10.78 9.63
N TYR A 198 -5.37 -10.77 9.44
CA TYR A 198 -4.69 -11.63 8.49
C TYR A 198 -3.36 -12.14 9.04
N LYS A 199 -2.95 -13.33 8.62
CA LYS A 199 -1.66 -13.91 8.99
C LYS A 199 -0.59 -13.41 8.04
N SER A 200 0.27 -12.54 8.54
CA SER A 200 1.45 -12.05 7.85
C SER A 200 2.61 -13.03 8.01
N GLU A 201 3.24 -13.41 6.91
CA GLU A 201 4.41 -14.28 6.89
C GLU A 201 5.57 -13.65 6.11
N ALA A 202 6.76 -13.68 6.69
CA ALA A 202 8.01 -13.28 6.06
C ALA A 202 9.03 -14.41 6.16
N LYS A 203 9.93 -14.50 5.18
CA LYS A 203 10.95 -15.55 5.16
C LYS A 203 11.86 -15.43 6.38
N GLY A 204 11.94 -16.51 7.17
CA GLY A 204 12.78 -16.55 8.37
C GLY A 204 12.23 -15.76 9.57
N GLN A 205 10.94 -15.41 9.57
CA GLN A 205 10.25 -14.83 10.72
C GLN A 205 9.03 -15.67 11.08
N ASP A 206 8.69 -15.70 12.37
CA ASP A 206 7.47 -16.34 12.84
C ASP A 206 6.23 -15.64 12.28
N ARG A 207 5.18 -16.42 12.01
CA ARG A 207 3.90 -15.91 11.51
C ARG A 207 3.27 -15.01 12.57
N GLN A 208 2.75 -13.86 12.14
CA GLN A 208 2.09 -12.90 13.02
C GLN A 208 0.68 -12.60 12.52
N GLU A 209 -0.27 -12.50 13.44
CA GLU A 209 -1.60 -11.98 13.13
C GLU A 209 -1.56 -10.45 13.17
N ILE A 210 -2.07 -9.83 12.12
CA ILE A 210 -2.08 -8.38 11.93
C ILE A 210 -3.49 -7.91 11.58
N GLU A 211 -3.81 -6.66 11.88
CA GLU A 211 -5.01 -6.04 11.31
C GLU A 211 -4.83 -5.88 9.79
N PHE A 212 -5.86 -6.24 9.03
CA PHE A 212 -5.87 -6.15 7.58
C PHE A 212 -6.82 -5.05 7.13
N PHE A 213 -6.31 -4.16 6.27
CA PHE A 213 -7.05 -3.02 5.73
C PHE A 213 -6.74 -2.81 4.24
N GLY A 214 -6.19 -3.83 3.57
CA GLY A 214 -5.78 -3.77 2.18
C GLY A 214 -6.97 -3.80 1.20
N LYS A 215 -6.90 -2.95 0.17
CA LYS A 215 -7.89 -2.87 -0.91
C LYS A 215 -7.27 -3.40 -2.19
N PHE A 216 -7.98 -4.30 -2.87
CA PHE A 216 -7.50 -4.91 -4.10
C PHE A 216 -7.99 -4.15 -5.32
N ILE A 217 -7.07 -3.87 -6.24
CA ILE A 217 -7.35 -3.34 -7.57
C ILE A 217 -6.72 -4.30 -8.58
N LEU A 218 -7.55 -4.93 -9.41
CA LEU A 218 -7.12 -5.93 -10.37
C LEU A 218 -7.18 -5.34 -11.78
N CYS A 219 -6.10 -5.48 -12.53
CA CYS A 219 -6.06 -5.13 -13.95
C CYS A 219 -5.91 -6.42 -14.77
N SER A 220 -6.78 -6.65 -15.75
CA SER A 220 -6.67 -7.80 -16.65
C SER A 220 -6.89 -7.43 -18.11
N ASN A 221 -6.19 -8.17 -18.98
CA ASN A 221 -6.41 -8.12 -20.41
C ASN A 221 -7.46 -9.15 -20.90
N ASN A 222 -8.11 -9.84 -19.96
CA ASN A 222 -9.18 -10.79 -20.21
C ASN A 222 -10.46 -10.27 -19.56
N GLU A 223 -11.54 -10.15 -20.34
CA GLU A 223 -12.82 -9.65 -19.85
C GLU A 223 -13.67 -10.76 -19.22
N ASP A 224 -13.56 -11.98 -19.74
CA ASP A 224 -14.48 -13.08 -19.41
C ASP A 224 -13.94 -13.98 -18.30
N ASN A 225 -12.62 -14.17 -18.20
CA ASN A 225 -12.00 -15.16 -17.30
C ASN A 225 -10.87 -14.60 -16.42
N PHE A 226 -10.92 -13.33 -16.03
CA PHE A 226 -9.87 -12.76 -15.16
C PHE A 226 -9.97 -13.20 -13.69
N VAL A 227 -11.19 -13.48 -13.21
CA VAL A 227 -11.47 -14.03 -11.88
C VAL A 227 -12.79 -14.80 -11.92
N LEU A 228 -12.90 -15.87 -11.13
CA LEU A 228 -14.15 -16.61 -10.99
C LEU A 228 -15.12 -15.82 -10.10
N VAL A 229 -16.20 -15.30 -10.68
CA VAL A 229 -17.26 -14.56 -9.97
C VAL A 229 -18.56 -15.38 -10.03
N ASP A 230 -19.04 -15.80 -8.85
CA ASP A 230 -20.30 -16.52 -8.75
C ASP A 230 -21.50 -15.57 -8.93
N PRO A 231 -22.63 -16.05 -9.48
CA PRO A 231 -23.86 -15.26 -9.54
C PRO A 231 -24.26 -14.76 -8.14
N GLY A 232 -24.53 -13.46 -8.02
CA GLY A 232 -24.91 -12.82 -6.75
C GLY A 232 -23.74 -12.34 -5.89
N GLU A 233 -22.50 -12.49 -6.36
CA GLU A 233 -21.35 -11.85 -5.72
C GLU A 233 -21.42 -10.32 -5.87
N THR A 234 -21.27 -9.60 -4.75
CA THR A 234 -21.44 -8.14 -4.66
C THR A 234 -20.16 -7.41 -4.26
N ARG A 235 -19.08 -8.16 -3.99
CA ARG A 235 -17.80 -7.60 -3.53
C ARG A 235 -16.95 -7.00 -4.67
N TYR A 236 -17.26 -7.31 -5.93
CA TYR A 236 -16.49 -6.84 -7.08
C TYR A 236 -17.18 -5.66 -7.76
N TRP A 237 -16.38 -4.66 -8.12
CA TRP A 237 -16.79 -3.59 -9.02
C TRP A 237 -15.99 -3.72 -10.31
N ILE A 238 -16.64 -4.25 -11.35
CA ILE A 238 -16.00 -4.57 -12.63
C ILE A 238 -16.26 -3.44 -13.63
N ARG A 239 -15.19 -2.92 -14.23
CA ARG A 239 -15.22 -1.89 -15.28
C ARG A 239 -14.52 -2.41 -16.52
N LYS A 240 -15.27 -2.50 -17.62
CA LYS A 240 -14.69 -2.66 -18.96
C LYS A 240 -14.17 -1.31 -19.45
N ILE A 241 -12.87 -1.23 -19.76
CA ILE A 241 -12.20 0.02 -20.09
C ILE A 241 -12.00 0.10 -21.61
N PRO A 242 -12.50 1.15 -22.29
CA PRO A 242 -12.27 1.34 -23.72
C PRO A 242 -10.82 1.73 -24.01
N VAL A 243 -10.42 1.61 -25.27
CA VAL A 243 -9.14 2.17 -25.77
C VAL A 243 -9.17 3.69 -25.66
N LEU A 244 -8.03 4.28 -25.33
CA LEU A 244 -7.87 5.73 -25.34
C LEU A 244 -7.97 6.24 -26.78
N GLU A 245 -8.86 7.20 -27.03
CA GLU A 245 -9.04 7.78 -28.37
C GLU A 245 -7.83 8.61 -28.84
N LYS A 246 -6.97 9.05 -27.91
CA LYS A 246 -5.76 9.83 -28.17
C LYS A 246 -4.62 9.38 -27.25
N GLU A 247 -3.45 9.15 -27.84
CA GLU A 247 -2.17 9.08 -27.13
C GLU A 247 -1.64 10.52 -27.00
N ASP A 248 -1.73 11.11 -25.81
CA ASP A 248 -1.09 12.39 -25.46
C ASP A 248 0.28 12.17 -24.81
#